data_AF-A0A9K3CNM4-F1
#
_entry.id   AF-A0A9K3CNM4-F1
#
_cell.length_a   1.000
_cell.length_b   1.000
_cell.length_c   1.000
_cell.angle_alpha   90.00
_cell.angle_beta   90.00
_cell.angle_gamma   90.00
#
_symmetry.space_group_name_H-M   'P 1'
#
loop_
_entity.id
_entity.type
_entity.pdbx_description
1 polymer ?
#
loop_
_entity_poly.entity_id
_entity_poly.type
_entity_poly.pdbx_seq_one_letter_code
_entity_poly.pdbx_strand_id
1 'polypeptide(L)'
;MRADLERVLDLEAERQREALVAKAQFEAYTPSDTVQTQKLIERARSFDAESLSIHITRIEEYIPLAKRVAEGKVQLEEFLRQHPREKFISEDCAALGATLTSLLQEFQAAYTCLTDLVTPKPTPAPVSTATVETDPLSFVDEAPEAEVEAEVEPEEADPLSFVDEEPEAEAEPEVADPLCFVDEEPEAECEVEVVEPKVGKDTPIFSVAESKAMLEDAVELMEGVNSAFVIPLPGNMATLTLSNKRKYCQLEGHNDSVRTLFQSAGGVIDCQSAIEACKKQLEDLVTPDMQECADLIKRCEALIPVLASLAQEHRESQALLATLSTLEVVSDDTIQDEEYEAEVQEVQAKKRTLSSVERQAILNQARTIRQRVATLRTAQAERARVVHSLSRYAHLPQVAKVLRVGVAALPSEAVEDMLPVSGVGMMVKADGLRMERRVVVGEPVAEVEVKEVDPLSFIDEALEPEVEAEVVDPLAKALRSLTSAPAPAQVSEDEWSNEEESKDNNPLGGDDWGAVEEEGEEVEFDPLALL
;
A
#
# COMPACT_ATOMS: atom_id res chain seq x y z
N MET A 1 18.51 2.35 65.39
CA MET A 1 18.41 3.59 66.20
C MET A 1 18.72 4.86 65.41
N ARG A 2 19.93 5.07 64.87
CA ARG A 2 20.23 6.28 64.08
C ARG A 2 19.41 6.35 62.78
N ALA A 3 19.37 5.25 62.02
CA ALA A 3 18.54 5.13 60.82
C ALA A 3 17.04 5.29 61.11
N ASP A 4 16.55 4.75 62.23
CA ASP A 4 15.14 4.90 62.64
C ASP A 4 14.81 6.35 63.01
N LEU A 5 15.73 7.06 63.68
CA LEU A 5 15.55 8.46 64.02
C LEU A 5 15.55 9.35 62.77
N GLU A 6 16.43 9.06 61.82
CA GLU A 6 16.49 9.75 60.53
C GLU A 6 15.20 9.56 59.74
N ARG A 7 14.71 8.32 59.62
CA ARG A 7 13.41 8.03 59.00
C ARG A 7 12.23 8.75 59.68
N VAL A 8 12.24 8.87 61.01
CA VAL A 8 11.19 9.61 61.75
C VAL A 8 11.26 11.11 61.45
N LEU A 9 12.46 11.70 61.41
CA LEU A 9 12.66 13.11 61.09
C LEU A 9 12.24 13.42 59.65
N ASP A 10 12.54 12.52 58.70
CA ASP A 10 12.13 12.67 57.31
C ASP A 10 10.60 12.63 57.16
N LEU A 11 9.94 11.66 57.82
CA LEU A 11 8.47 11.58 57.85
C LEU A 11 7.83 12.81 58.52
N GLU A 12 8.44 13.36 59.56
CA GLU A 12 7.96 14.60 60.19
C GLU A 12 8.12 15.81 59.27
N ALA A 13 9.25 15.91 58.56
CA ALA A 13 9.49 16.98 57.59
C ALA A 13 8.51 16.89 56.41
N GLU A 14 8.23 15.68 55.92
CA GLU A 14 7.23 15.41 54.88
C GLU A 14 5.83 15.81 55.33
N ARG A 15 5.39 15.38 56.51
CA ARG A 15 4.11 15.81 57.10
C ARG A 15 4.00 17.33 57.26
N GLN A 16 5.09 18.01 57.60
CA GLN A 16 5.10 19.47 57.69
C GLN A 16 4.94 20.12 56.31
N ARG A 17 5.60 19.58 55.27
CA ARG A 17 5.43 20.06 53.89
C ARG A 17 3.98 19.85 53.42
N GLU A 18 3.42 18.66 53.61
CA GLU A 18 2.01 18.36 53.30
C GLU A 18 1.05 19.32 54.00
N ALA A 19 1.27 19.57 55.29
CA ALA A 19 0.44 20.50 56.06
C ALA A 19 0.53 21.95 55.54
N LEU A 20 1.71 22.39 55.10
CA LEU A 20 1.88 23.71 54.49
C LEU A 20 1.21 23.80 53.11
N VAL A 21 1.32 22.75 52.29
CA VAL A 21 0.63 22.67 50.99
C VAL A 21 -0.88 22.67 51.18
N ALA A 22 -1.40 21.84 52.09
CA ALA A 22 -2.82 21.80 52.43
C ALA A 22 -3.35 23.16 52.91
N LYS A 23 -2.56 23.86 53.74
CA LYS A 23 -2.89 25.21 54.18
C LYS A 23 -2.92 26.21 53.02
N ALA A 24 -1.92 26.15 52.13
CA ALA A 24 -1.87 27.03 50.95
C ALA A 24 -3.07 26.79 50.02
N GLN A 25 -3.45 25.52 49.77
CA GLN A 25 -4.64 25.17 48.99
C GLN A 25 -5.93 25.67 49.66
N PHE A 26 -6.06 25.48 50.98
CA PHE A 26 -7.19 26.01 51.75
C PHE A 26 -7.27 27.53 51.64
N GLU A 27 -6.14 28.25 51.60
CA GLU A 27 -6.08 29.70 51.44
C GLU A 27 -6.34 30.16 50.00
N ALA A 28 -5.91 29.39 48.99
CA ALA A 28 -6.06 29.70 47.57
C ALA A 28 -7.49 29.49 47.01
N TYR A 29 -8.30 28.64 47.64
CA TYR A 29 -9.64 28.31 47.16
C TYR A 29 -10.53 29.52 46.87
N THR A 30 -11.20 29.49 45.72
CA THR A 30 -12.14 30.51 45.27
C THR A 30 -13.55 29.93 45.05
N PRO A 31 -14.63 30.67 45.36
CA PRO A 31 -16.00 30.19 45.09
C PRO A 31 -16.32 29.91 43.61
N SER A 32 -15.51 30.41 42.67
CA SER A 32 -15.62 30.10 41.24
C SER A 32 -15.37 28.62 40.94
N ASP A 33 -14.53 27.97 41.74
CA ASP A 33 -14.16 26.56 41.56
C ASP A 33 -15.40 25.67 41.71
N THR A 34 -16.32 26.00 42.63
CA THR A 34 -17.60 25.28 42.80
C THR A 34 -18.48 25.36 41.55
N VAL A 35 -18.54 26.52 40.90
CA VAL A 35 -19.37 26.70 39.70
C VAL A 35 -18.80 25.91 38.53
N GLN A 36 -17.47 25.84 38.41
CA GLN A 36 -16.80 25.01 37.40
C GLN A 36 -17.04 23.52 37.65
N THR A 37 -16.88 23.05 38.90
CA THR A 37 -17.18 21.66 39.26
C THR A 37 -18.62 21.30 38.95
N GLN A 38 -19.58 22.18 39.25
CA GLN A 38 -21.00 21.93 38.95
C GLN A 38 -21.27 21.78 37.45
N LYS A 39 -20.63 22.61 36.60
CA LYS A 39 -20.71 22.48 35.14
C LYS A 39 -20.11 21.16 34.65
N LEU A 40 -18.98 20.73 35.22
CA LEU A 40 -18.36 19.44 34.88
C LEU A 40 -19.27 18.27 35.29
N ILE A 41 -19.94 18.35 36.44
CA ILE A 41 -20.93 17.33 36.86
C ILE A 41 -22.07 17.25 35.84
N GLU A 42 -22.60 18.39 35.41
CA GLU A 42 -23.67 18.44 34.40
C GLU A 42 -23.20 17.82 33.08
N ARG A 43 -21.99 18.17 32.61
CA ARG A 43 -21.38 17.58 31.40
C ARG A 43 -21.20 16.07 31.54
N ALA A 44 -20.59 15.60 32.64
CA ALA A 44 -20.37 14.19 32.91
C ALA A 44 -21.69 13.39 32.95
N ARG A 45 -22.77 13.96 33.50
CA ARG A 45 -24.09 13.33 33.52
C ARG A 45 -24.78 13.28 32.16
N SER A 46 -24.50 14.26 31.29
CA SER A 46 -25.01 14.27 29.91
C SER A 46 -24.17 13.44 28.95
N PHE A 47 -22.95 13.07 29.34
CA PHE A 47 -22.03 12.31 28.51
C PHE A 47 -22.43 10.83 28.49
N ASP A 48 -22.57 10.26 27.29
CA ASP A 48 -22.96 8.87 27.11
C ASP A 48 -21.72 7.95 27.19
N ALA A 49 -21.38 7.55 28.41
CA ALA A 49 -20.24 6.66 28.66
C ALA A 49 -20.43 5.26 28.05
N GLU A 50 -21.67 4.79 27.89
CA GLU A 50 -21.95 3.49 27.26
C GLU A 50 -21.59 3.56 25.76
N SER A 51 -22.00 4.63 25.08
CA SER A 51 -21.65 4.85 23.67
C SER A 51 -20.13 5.03 23.47
N LEU A 52 -19.43 5.66 24.43
CA LEU A 52 -17.97 5.85 24.34
C LEU A 52 -17.22 4.54 24.10
N SER A 53 -17.59 3.46 24.81
CA SER A 53 -16.95 2.15 24.64
C SER A 53 -17.07 1.62 23.20
N ILE A 54 -18.24 1.81 22.58
CA ILE A 54 -18.50 1.42 21.18
C ILE A 54 -17.64 2.25 20.22
N HIS A 55 -17.52 3.56 20.48
CA HIS A 55 -16.69 4.45 19.67
C HIS A 55 -15.19 4.11 19.79
N ILE A 56 -14.71 3.76 20.99
CA ILE A 56 -13.33 3.31 21.23
C ILE A 56 -13.06 2.04 20.42
N THR A 57 -13.89 0.99 20.55
CA THR A 57 -13.72 -0.25 19.78
C THR A 57 -13.71 0.03 18.27
N ARG A 58 -14.57 0.94 17.79
CA ARG A 58 -14.57 1.32 16.38
C ARG A 58 -13.28 2.02 15.94
N ILE A 59 -12.70 2.86 16.79
CA ILE A 59 -11.42 3.51 16.52
C ILE A 59 -10.29 2.48 16.52
N GLU A 60 -10.31 1.54 17.47
CA GLU A 60 -9.35 0.42 17.55
C GLU A 60 -9.42 -0.50 16.31
N GLU A 61 -10.60 -0.70 15.72
CA GLU A 61 -10.77 -1.40 14.44
C GLU A 61 -10.30 -0.57 13.24
N TYR A 62 -10.56 0.74 13.25
CA TYR A 62 -10.24 1.67 12.17
C TYR A 62 -8.73 1.85 11.98
N ILE A 63 -7.99 2.08 13.07
CA ILE A 63 -6.56 2.41 13.03
C ILE A 63 -5.71 1.37 12.27
N PRO A 64 -5.77 0.06 12.56
CA PRO A 64 -4.96 -0.93 11.84
C PRO A 64 -5.35 -1.03 10.36
N LEU A 65 -6.63 -0.86 10.02
CA LEU A 65 -7.08 -0.85 8.63
C LEU A 65 -6.55 0.38 7.88
N ALA A 66 -6.64 1.56 8.47
CA ALA A 66 -6.12 2.79 7.89
C ALA A 66 -4.60 2.72 7.66
N LYS A 67 -3.84 2.15 8.60
CA LYS A 67 -2.40 1.89 8.44
C LYS A 67 -2.12 0.95 7.28
N ARG A 68 -2.82 -0.18 7.19
CA ARG A 68 -2.67 -1.14 6.07
C ARG A 68 -2.99 -0.53 4.72
N VAL A 69 -4.01 0.33 4.63
CA VAL A 69 -4.34 1.06 3.40
C VAL A 69 -3.24 2.07 3.07
N ALA A 70 -2.74 2.84 4.05
CA ALA A 70 -1.64 3.78 3.82
C ALA A 70 -0.36 3.06 3.34
N GLU A 71 0.02 1.94 3.95
CA GLU A 71 1.15 1.11 3.55
C GLU A 71 0.97 0.51 2.16
N GLY A 72 -0.20 -0.06 1.88
CA GLY A 72 -0.52 -0.63 0.55
C GLY A 72 -0.50 0.42 -0.56
N LYS A 73 -0.97 1.66 -0.27
CA LYS A 73 -0.85 2.79 -1.19
C LYS A 73 0.62 3.08 -1.51
N VAL A 74 1.47 3.21 -0.49
CA VAL A 74 2.91 3.47 -0.68
C VAL A 74 3.58 2.36 -1.48
N GLN A 75 3.27 1.08 -1.20
CA GLN A 75 3.82 -0.05 -1.94
C GLN A 75 3.40 -0.05 -3.42
N LEU A 76 2.13 0.25 -3.72
CA LEU A 76 1.65 0.35 -5.09
C LEU A 76 2.25 1.54 -5.83
N GLU A 77 2.34 2.71 -5.20
CA GLU A 77 2.98 3.88 -5.79
C GLU A 77 4.47 3.63 -6.06
N GLU A 78 5.16 3.00 -5.12
CA GLU A 78 6.56 2.61 -5.27
C GLU A 78 6.74 1.58 -6.39
N PHE A 79 5.87 0.58 -6.50
CA PHE A 79 5.86 -0.37 -7.60
C PHE A 79 5.70 0.35 -8.96
N LEU A 80 4.73 1.25 -9.09
CA LEU A 80 4.51 2.02 -10.31
C LEU A 80 5.68 2.96 -10.63
N ARG A 81 6.39 3.46 -9.61
CA ARG A 81 7.58 4.29 -9.77
C ARG A 81 8.81 3.49 -10.23
N GLN A 82 8.98 2.27 -9.71
CA GLN A 82 10.07 1.36 -10.09
C GLN A 82 9.90 0.81 -11.50
N HIS A 83 8.65 0.56 -11.91
CA HIS A 83 8.28 -0.01 -13.20
C HIS A 83 7.50 1.01 -14.06
N PRO A 84 8.16 2.07 -14.54
CA PRO A 84 7.53 3.03 -15.42
C PRO A 84 7.14 2.36 -16.75
N ARG A 85 6.07 2.84 -17.37
CA ARG A 85 5.43 2.19 -18.52
C ARG A 85 6.36 1.98 -19.71
N GLU A 86 7.33 2.89 -19.87
CA GLU A 86 8.33 2.85 -20.93
C GLU A 86 9.24 1.62 -20.82
N LYS A 87 9.38 1.03 -19.63
CA LYS A 87 10.23 -0.13 -19.38
C LYS A 87 9.54 -1.49 -19.51
N PHE A 88 8.21 -1.54 -19.60
CA PHE A 88 7.49 -2.82 -19.68
C PHE A 88 7.96 -3.71 -20.83
N ILE A 89 8.33 -3.10 -21.96
CA ILE A 89 8.81 -3.82 -23.15
C ILE A 89 10.14 -4.56 -22.91
N SER A 90 10.94 -4.10 -21.96
CA SER A 90 12.21 -4.72 -21.59
C SER A 90 12.12 -5.68 -20.39
N GLU A 91 11.01 -5.67 -19.67
CA GLU A 91 10.83 -6.40 -18.42
C GLU A 91 9.94 -7.63 -18.58
N ASP A 92 9.94 -8.51 -17.58
CA ASP A 92 9.06 -9.68 -17.55
C ASP A 92 7.65 -9.26 -17.14
N CYS A 93 6.84 -8.86 -18.13
CA CYS A 93 5.45 -8.44 -17.93
C CYS A 93 4.58 -9.50 -17.22
N ALA A 94 4.91 -10.80 -17.34
CA ALA A 94 4.15 -11.85 -16.65
C ALA A 94 4.41 -11.79 -15.14
N ALA A 95 5.68 -11.70 -14.73
CA ALA A 95 6.08 -11.55 -13.34
C ALA A 95 5.55 -10.23 -12.75
N LEU A 96 5.69 -9.11 -13.48
CA LEU A 96 5.15 -7.81 -13.04
C LEU A 96 3.64 -7.84 -12.86
N GLY A 97 2.91 -8.46 -13.80
CA GLY A 97 1.45 -8.61 -13.71
C GLY A 97 1.04 -9.42 -12.48
N ALA A 98 1.77 -10.50 -12.15
CA ALA A 98 1.52 -11.31 -10.96
C ALA A 98 1.76 -10.52 -9.67
N THR A 99 2.90 -9.81 -9.57
CA THR A 99 3.22 -8.97 -8.40
C THR A 99 2.19 -7.84 -8.22
N LEU A 100 1.85 -7.13 -9.29
CA LEU A 100 0.84 -6.06 -9.24
C LEU A 100 -0.53 -6.59 -8.81
N THR A 101 -0.93 -7.76 -9.32
CA THR A 101 -2.21 -8.39 -8.96
C THR A 101 -2.25 -8.73 -7.47
N SER A 102 -1.17 -9.30 -6.92
CA SER A 102 -1.07 -9.62 -5.49
C SER A 102 -1.17 -8.37 -4.61
N LEU A 103 -0.36 -7.34 -4.92
CA LEU A 103 -0.37 -6.07 -4.18
C LEU A 103 -1.75 -5.39 -4.26
N LEU A 104 -2.37 -5.39 -5.44
CA LEU A 104 -3.69 -4.81 -5.63
C LEU A 104 -4.77 -5.55 -4.85
N GLN A 105 -4.76 -6.89 -4.82
CA GLN A 105 -5.73 -7.68 -4.07
C GLN A 105 -5.66 -7.42 -2.56
N GLU A 106 -4.44 -7.40 -2.00
CA GLU A 106 -4.23 -7.09 -0.58
C GLU A 106 -4.70 -5.66 -0.25
N PHE A 107 -4.37 -4.70 -1.10
CA PHE A 107 -4.78 -3.31 -0.95
C PHE A 107 -6.31 -3.14 -1.07
N GLN A 108 -6.94 -3.76 -2.07
CA GLN A 108 -8.39 -3.72 -2.27
C GLN A 108 -9.15 -4.35 -1.12
N ALA A 109 -8.64 -5.44 -0.54
CA ALA A 109 -9.26 -6.07 0.63
C ALA A 109 -9.25 -5.11 1.83
N ALA A 110 -8.10 -4.49 2.15
CA ALA A 110 -7.99 -3.51 3.22
C ALA A 110 -8.85 -2.27 2.95
N TYR A 111 -8.83 -1.75 1.73
CA TYR A 111 -9.62 -0.59 1.30
C TYR A 111 -11.12 -0.85 1.40
N THR A 112 -11.59 -2.04 1.03
CA THR A 112 -13.01 -2.42 1.13
C THR A 112 -13.44 -2.50 2.59
N CYS A 113 -12.67 -3.16 3.45
CA CYS A 113 -12.94 -3.20 4.89
C CYS A 113 -12.98 -1.80 5.51
N LEU A 114 -12.05 -0.93 5.14
CA LEU A 114 -12.03 0.46 5.61
C LEU A 114 -13.23 1.25 5.09
N THR A 115 -13.62 1.06 3.83
CA THR A 115 -14.78 1.72 3.21
C THR A 115 -16.07 1.29 3.89
N ASP A 116 -16.24 0.01 4.20
CA ASP A 116 -17.40 -0.52 4.92
C ASP A 116 -17.48 0.04 6.35
N LEU A 117 -16.33 0.29 6.98
CA LEU A 117 -16.26 0.91 8.31
C LEU A 117 -16.53 2.42 8.27
N VAL A 118 -16.18 3.11 7.19
CA VAL A 118 -16.39 4.57 7.06
C VAL A 118 -17.79 4.90 6.55
N THR A 119 -18.28 4.14 5.57
CA THR A 119 -19.60 4.36 4.97
C THR A 119 -20.62 3.50 5.71
N PRO A 120 -21.46 4.09 6.59
CA PRO A 120 -22.48 3.31 7.26
C PRO A 120 -23.39 2.71 6.19
N LYS A 121 -23.38 1.38 6.08
CA LYS A 121 -24.27 0.67 5.18
C LYS A 121 -25.68 1.15 5.51
N PRO A 122 -26.43 1.72 4.54
CA PRO A 122 -27.76 2.23 4.83
C PRO A 122 -28.56 1.06 5.39
N THR A 123 -28.94 1.15 6.67
CA THR A 123 -29.79 0.18 7.31
C THR A 123 -30.99 0.03 6.38
N PRO A 124 -31.25 -1.18 5.84
CA PRO A 124 -32.33 -1.35 4.87
C PRO A 124 -33.57 -0.78 5.53
N ALA A 125 -34.12 0.30 4.93
CA ALA A 125 -35.28 0.97 5.48
C ALA A 125 -36.28 -0.13 5.82
N PRO A 126 -36.78 -0.20 7.07
CA PRO A 126 -37.63 -1.30 7.51
C PRO A 126 -38.69 -1.44 6.44
N VAL A 127 -38.69 -2.57 5.73
CA VAL A 127 -39.60 -2.83 4.61
C VAL A 127 -40.95 -2.55 5.20
N SER A 128 -41.52 -1.40 4.84
CA SER A 128 -42.77 -0.97 5.41
C SER A 128 -43.72 -2.04 4.91
N THR A 129 -44.09 -2.96 5.79
CA THR A 129 -45.24 -3.81 5.62
C THR A 129 -46.42 -2.86 5.69
N ALA A 130 -46.55 -2.04 4.65
CA ALA A 130 -47.81 -1.47 4.25
C ALA A 130 -48.71 -2.69 4.16
N THR A 131 -49.56 -2.82 5.17
CA THR A 131 -50.73 -3.65 5.16
C THR A 131 -51.38 -3.45 3.80
N VAL A 132 -51.15 -4.41 2.91
CA VAL A 132 -52.01 -4.64 1.76
C VAL A 132 -53.35 -4.93 2.40
N GLU A 133 -54.23 -3.91 2.45
CA GLU A 133 -55.65 -4.11 2.64
C GLU A 133 -56.09 -5.02 1.49
N THR A 134 -56.06 -6.32 1.76
CA THR A 134 -56.71 -7.32 0.93
C THR A 134 -58.20 -7.05 1.03
N ASP A 135 -58.73 -6.41 -0.01
CA ASP A 135 -60.15 -6.39 -0.33
C ASP A 135 -60.57 -7.87 -0.57
N PRO A 136 -61.37 -8.48 0.31
CA PRO A 136 -61.80 -9.86 0.13
C PRO A 136 -63.07 -9.81 -0.71
N LEU A 137 -62.98 -10.16 -2.00
CA LEU A 137 -64.04 -10.81 -2.81
C LEU A 137 -63.74 -10.65 -4.31
N SER A 138 -63.12 -11.66 -4.92
CA SER A 138 -63.66 -12.29 -6.12
C SER A 138 -62.83 -13.51 -6.50
N PHE A 139 -63.45 -14.68 -6.27
CA PHE A 139 -63.25 -15.89 -7.07
C PHE A 139 -63.21 -15.57 -8.57
N VAL A 140 -62.42 -16.33 -9.34
CA VAL A 140 -62.86 -17.18 -10.48
C VAL A 140 -61.62 -17.71 -11.21
N ASP A 141 -61.52 -19.04 -11.16
CA ASP A 141 -61.10 -20.03 -12.15
C ASP A 141 -59.73 -20.04 -12.86
N GLU A 142 -59.30 -21.30 -12.98
CA GLU A 142 -58.55 -21.93 -14.07
C GLU A 142 -57.01 -21.98 -14.03
N ALA A 143 -56.56 -23.20 -13.72
CA ALA A 143 -55.29 -23.80 -14.12
C ALA A 143 -55.16 -23.84 -15.66
N PRO A 144 -53.95 -24.10 -16.23
CA PRO A 144 -53.46 -25.48 -16.24
C PRO A 144 -51.93 -25.64 -16.02
N GLU A 145 -51.61 -26.78 -15.41
CA GLU A 145 -50.60 -27.77 -15.81
C GLU A 145 -49.36 -27.28 -16.58
N ALA A 146 -48.19 -27.44 -15.94
CA ALA A 146 -46.94 -27.77 -16.63
C ALA A 146 -46.03 -28.55 -15.66
N GLU A 147 -46.28 -29.86 -15.56
CA GLU A 147 -45.30 -30.83 -15.06
C GLU A 147 -44.15 -30.89 -16.07
N VAL A 148 -42.95 -30.45 -15.66
CA VAL A 148 -41.71 -30.75 -16.38
C VAL A 148 -40.90 -31.66 -15.47
N GLU A 149 -41.11 -32.96 -15.66
CA GLU A 149 -40.20 -34.01 -15.20
C GLU A 149 -38.88 -33.85 -15.98
N ALA A 150 -37.81 -33.49 -15.29
CA ALA A 150 -36.46 -33.63 -15.82
C ALA A 150 -35.84 -34.89 -15.22
N GLU A 151 -35.91 -35.96 -16.00
CA GLU A 151 -35.11 -37.17 -15.81
C GLU A 151 -33.62 -36.80 -15.87
N VAL A 152 -32.92 -36.97 -14.75
CA VAL A 152 -31.44 -36.97 -14.72
C VAL A 152 -31.02 -38.42 -14.55
N GLU A 153 -30.52 -38.99 -15.64
CA GLU A 153 -29.91 -40.33 -15.67
C GLU A 153 -28.66 -40.37 -14.77
N PRO A 154 -28.48 -41.42 -13.94
CA PRO A 154 -27.19 -41.72 -13.32
C PRO A 154 -26.33 -42.56 -14.26
N GLU A 155 -25.20 -42.01 -14.72
CA GLU A 155 -24.17 -42.79 -15.43
C GLU A 155 -23.47 -43.74 -14.44
N GLU A 156 -23.55 -45.03 -14.76
CA GLU A 156 -22.86 -46.12 -14.09
C GLU A 156 -21.38 -46.19 -14.50
N ALA A 157 -20.54 -46.33 -13.47
CA ALA A 157 -19.43 -47.26 -13.34
C ALA A 157 -18.39 -47.39 -14.49
N ASP A 158 -17.15 -47.03 -14.15
CA ASP A 158 -15.95 -47.66 -14.70
C ASP A 158 -15.07 -48.16 -13.53
N PRO A 159 -15.04 -49.48 -13.25
CA PRO A 159 -14.03 -50.08 -12.39
C PRO A 159 -12.95 -50.77 -13.22
N LEU A 160 -11.76 -50.92 -12.62
CA LEU A 160 -10.51 -51.58 -13.07
C LEU A 160 -9.42 -50.54 -13.38
N SER A 161 -8.16 -50.67 -12.98
CA SER A 161 -7.38 -51.59 -12.14
C SER A 161 -5.92 -51.12 -12.26
N PHE A 162 -5.03 -51.64 -11.40
CA PHE A 162 -3.56 -51.47 -11.31
C PHE A 162 -3.12 -50.50 -10.21
N VAL A 163 -2.71 -50.93 -9.00
CA VAL A 163 -1.67 -51.89 -8.55
C VAL A 163 -0.27 -51.28 -8.56
N ASP A 164 0.30 -51.25 -7.34
CA ASP A 164 1.70 -51.20 -6.91
C ASP A 164 2.52 -49.91 -7.17
N GLU A 165 2.94 -49.22 -6.11
CA GLU A 165 4.23 -49.48 -5.41
C GLU A 165 4.51 -48.35 -4.39
N GLU A 166 4.52 -48.71 -3.10
CA GLU A 166 5.18 -47.94 -2.04
C GLU A 166 6.70 -48.09 -2.17
N PRO A 167 7.47 -47.05 -1.80
CA PRO A 167 8.76 -47.31 -1.17
C PRO A 167 8.74 -46.87 0.29
N GLU A 168 8.78 -47.87 1.16
CA GLU A 168 9.28 -47.77 2.52
C GLU A 168 10.69 -47.17 2.50
N ALA A 169 10.88 -46.05 3.21
CA ALA A 169 12.19 -45.55 3.56
C ALA A 169 12.36 -45.71 5.08
N GLU A 170 12.95 -46.84 5.45
CA GLU A 170 13.57 -47.07 6.75
C GLU A 170 14.68 -46.04 6.99
N ALA A 171 14.56 -45.26 8.06
CA ALA A 171 15.69 -44.53 8.64
C ALA A 171 15.46 -44.25 10.13
N GLU A 172 15.81 -45.23 10.94
CA GLU A 172 16.36 -45.06 12.30
C GLU A 172 17.53 -46.07 12.41
N PRO A 173 18.58 -45.88 13.23
CA PRO A 173 18.45 -45.45 14.62
C PRO A 173 19.65 -44.68 15.25
N GLU A 174 19.46 -44.44 16.56
CA GLU A 174 20.45 -44.15 17.63
C GLU A 174 20.90 -42.67 17.75
N VAL A 175 21.07 -42.04 18.91
CA VAL A 175 21.48 -42.47 20.26
C VAL A 175 20.93 -41.50 21.32
N ALA A 176 20.63 -42.06 22.49
CA ALA A 176 20.30 -41.49 23.80
C ALA A 176 20.77 -40.07 24.20
N ASP A 177 19.92 -39.40 25.00
CA ASP A 177 20.32 -38.88 26.32
C ASP A 177 19.11 -38.82 27.28
N PRO A 178 19.19 -39.36 28.52
CA PRO A 178 18.10 -39.34 29.48
C PRO A 178 18.41 -38.38 30.63
N LEU A 179 17.86 -37.16 30.62
CA LEU A 179 17.91 -36.31 31.81
C LEU A 179 16.63 -35.47 31.99
N CYS A 180 16.09 -35.61 33.21
CA CYS A 180 15.19 -34.72 33.94
C CYS A 180 13.69 -34.79 33.62
N PHE A 181 13.02 -35.77 34.25
CA PHE A 181 11.63 -35.61 34.67
C PHE A 181 11.54 -34.47 35.70
N VAL A 182 10.90 -33.37 35.32
CA VAL A 182 10.26 -32.45 36.26
C VAL A 182 8.78 -32.79 36.18
N ASP A 183 8.21 -33.21 37.30
CA ASP A 183 6.78 -33.42 37.46
C ASP A 183 6.07 -32.06 37.30
N GLU A 184 5.61 -31.75 36.08
CA GLU A 184 4.62 -30.70 35.83
C GLU A 184 3.23 -31.29 36.08
N GLU A 185 2.57 -30.78 37.11
CA GLU A 185 1.17 -31.06 37.40
C GLU A 185 0.30 -30.62 36.21
N PRO A 186 -0.70 -31.43 35.80
CA PRO A 186 -1.58 -31.04 34.71
C PRO A 186 -2.44 -29.84 35.15
N GLU A 187 -2.15 -28.66 34.59
CA GLU A 187 -3.03 -27.51 34.69
C GLU A 187 -4.39 -27.90 34.09
N ALA A 188 -5.42 -27.80 34.92
CA ALA A 188 -6.80 -28.01 34.50
C ALA A 188 -7.12 -27.00 33.40
N GLU A 189 -7.37 -27.51 32.19
CA GLU A 189 -7.95 -26.75 31.10
C GLU A 189 -9.31 -26.21 31.56
N CYS A 190 -9.33 -24.98 32.07
CA CYS A 190 -10.56 -24.21 32.17
C CYS A 190 -10.99 -23.91 30.73
N GLU A 191 -11.89 -24.74 30.20
CA GLU A 191 -12.76 -24.39 29.08
C GLU A 191 -13.54 -23.13 29.49
N VAL A 192 -12.93 -21.96 29.30
CA VAL A 192 -13.64 -20.69 29.31
C VAL A 192 -14.49 -20.74 28.04
N GLU A 193 -15.78 -21.07 28.20
CA GLU A 193 -16.78 -20.84 27.17
C GLU A 193 -16.61 -19.38 26.72
N VAL A 194 -16.00 -19.18 25.54
CA VAL A 194 -16.04 -17.91 24.83
C VAL A 194 -17.50 -17.75 24.44
N VAL A 195 -18.27 -17.15 25.35
CA VAL A 195 -19.63 -16.70 25.05
C VAL A 195 -19.46 -15.62 24.00
N GLU A 196 -19.55 -16.02 22.73
CA GLU A 196 -19.68 -15.08 21.62
C GLU A 196 -20.82 -14.14 21.99
N PRO A 197 -20.53 -12.83 22.22
CA PRO A 197 -21.58 -11.91 22.57
C PRO A 197 -22.57 -11.95 21.43
N LYS A 198 -23.83 -12.28 21.72
CA LYS A 198 -24.93 -12.14 20.77
C LYS A 198 -25.06 -10.65 20.48
N VAL A 199 -24.27 -10.15 19.55
CA VAL A 199 -24.37 -8.79 19.02
C VAL A 199 -25.76 -8.69 18.44
N GLY A 200 -26.65 -8.03 19.19
CA GLY A 200 -27.98 -7.70 18.70
C GLY A 200 -27.81 -6.96 17.37
N LYS A 201 -28.63 -7.28 16.37
CA LYS A 201 -28.59 -6.71 15.01
C LYS A 201 -28.81 -5.18 14.93
N ASP A 202 -28.83 -4.50 16.07
CA ASP A 202 -29.22 -3.10 16.25
C ASP A 202 -28.11 -2.26 16.93
N THR A 203 -26.83 -2.66 16.81
CA THR A 203 -25.74 -1.76 17.24
C THR A 203 -25.73 -0.52 16.33
N PRO A 204 -25.83 0.70 16.89
CA PRO A 204 -25.81 1.93 16.11
C PRO A 204 -24.50 2.03 15.32
N ILE A 205 -24.60 2.29 14.01
CA ILE A 205 -23.45 2.45 13.13
C ILE A 205 -23.01 3.93 13.18
N PHE A 206 -22.02 4.24 14.02
CA PHE A 206 -21.42 5.58 14.15
C PHE A 206 -20.34 5.89 13.12
N SER A 207 -20.37 6.99 12.38
CA SER A 207 -19.24 7.29 11.47
C SER A 207 -17.91 7.44 12.23
N VAL A 208 -16.78 7.24 11.55
CA VAL A 208 -15.43 7.43 12.16
C VAL A 208 -15.25 8.88 12.64
N ALA A 209 -15.84 9.84 11.93
CA ALA A 209 -15.83 11.24 12.32
C ALA A 209 -16.61 11.49 13.62
N GLU A 210 -17.76 10.84 13.81
CA GLU A 210 -18.51 10.88 15.07
C GLU A 210 -17.72 10.23 16.20
N SER A 211 -17.08 9.08 15.97
CA SER A 211 -16.23 8.44 16.99
C SER A 211 -15.05 9.32 17.39
N LYS A 212 -14.39 9.98 16.42
CA LYS A 212 -13.30 10.92 16.72
C LYS A 212 -13.80 12.11 17.56
N ALA A 213 -14.95 12.70 17.20
CA ALA A 213 -15.53 13.79 17.98
C ALA A 213 -15.91 13.36 19.41
N MET A 214 -16.46 12.15 19.57
CA MET A 214 -16.77 11.59 20.88
C MET A 214 -15.51 11.37 21.72
N LEU A 215 -14.42 10.89 21.10
CA LEU A 215 -13.13 10.72 21.78
C LEU A 215 -12.54 12.08 22.21
N GLU A 216 -12.62 13.10 21.36
CA GLU A 216 -12.16 14.47 21.68
C GLU A 216 -12.96 15.07 22.85
N ASP A 217 -14.29 14.89 22.86
CA ASP A 217 -15.16 15.32 23.97
C ASP A 217 -14.83 14.57 25.27
N ALA A 218 -14.54 13.27 25.19
CA ALA A 218 -14.12 12.46 26.33
C ALA A 218 -12.77 12.91 26.90
N VAL A 219 -11.80 13.24 26.05
CA VAL A 219 -10.49 13.78 26.45
C VAL A 219 -10.65 15.11 27.18
N GLU A 220 -11.45 16.04 26.64
CA GLU A 220 -11.69 17.33 27.29
C GLU A 220 -12.39 17.16 28.65
N LEU A 221 -13.36 16.23 28.74
CA LEU A 221 -14.00 15.90 30.01
C LEU A 221 -13.00 15.32 31.01
N MET A 222 -12.13 14.40 30.59
CA MET A 222 -11.10 13.80 31.45
C MET A 222 -10.08 14.83 31.93
N GLU A 223 -9.63 15.75 31.08
CA GLU A 223 -8.75 16.86 31.48
C GLU A 223 -9.42 17.73 32.56
N GLY A 224 -10.72 18.02 32.40
CA GLY A 224 -11.52 18.72 33.39
C GLY A 224 -11.64 17.96 34.72
N VAL A 225 -11.92 16.65 34.67
CA VAL A 225 -12.01 15.78 35.85
C VAL A 225 -10.66 15.68 36.58
N ASN A 226 -9.55 15.52 35.84
CA ASN A 226 -8.20 15.46 36.39
C ASN A 226 -7.75 16.78 37.03
N SER A 227 -8.28 17.91 36.57
CA SER A 227 -8.04 19.21 37.19
C SER A 227 -8.81 19.43 38.50
N ALA A 228 -9.85 18.63 38.76
CA ALA A 228 -10.63 18.71 39.99
C ALA A 228 -9.99 17.86 41.09
N PHE A 229 -9.70 18.46 42.24
CA PHE A 229 -9.09 17.76 43.37
C PHE A 229 -9.81 18.08 44.68
N VAL A 230 -9.78 17.11 45.60
CA VAL A 230 -10.31 17.28 46.94
C VAL A 230 -9.35 18.17 47.73
N ILE A 231 -9.84 19.28 48.27
CA ILE A 231 -9.02 20.18 49.07
C ILE A 231 -8.97 19.66 50.51
N PRO A 232 -7.78 19.35 51.05
CA PRO A 232 -7.64 18.84 52.41
C PRO A 232 -8.17 19.86 53.44
N LEU A 233 -9.10 19.39 54.27
CA LEU A 233 -9.71 20.20 55.31
C LEU A 233 -8.93 20.09 56.62
N PRO A 234 -8.77 21.18 57.40
CA PRO A 234 -8.22 21.11 58.74
C PRO A 234 -8.97 20.11 59.63
N GLY A 235 -8.26 19.22 60.31
CA GLY A 235 -8.89 18.17 61.15
C GLY A 235 -9.70 18.68 62.35
N ASN A 236 -9.58 19.97 62.70
CA ASN A 236 -10.34 20.57 63.79
C ASN A 236 -10.82 21.99 63.44
N MET A 237 -12.14 22.21 63.43
CA MET A 237 -12.75 23.53 63.20
C MET A 237 -12.67 24.47 64.40
N ALA A 238 -12.41 23.97 65.62
CA ALA A 238 -12.49 24.76 66.85
C ALA A 238 -11.46 25.90 66.88
N THR A 239 -10.31 25.70 66.25
CA THR A 239 -9.18 26.65 66.20
C THR A 239 -9.32 27.69 65.07
N LEU A 240 -10.32 27.54 64.20
CA LEU A 240 -10.53 28.42 63.05
C LEU A 240 -11.31 29.70 63.44
N THR A 241 -10.96 30.82 62.81
CA THR A 241 -11.74 32.07 62.88
C THR A 241 -13.11 31.90 62.22
N LEU A 242 -14.09 32.79 62.48
CA LEU A 242 -15.42 32.70 61.87
C LEU A 242 -15.38 32.76 60.32
N SER A 243 -14.49 33.57 59.74
CA SER A 243 -14.28 33.61 58.28
C SER A 243 -13.77 32.26 57.77
N ASN A 244 -12.81 31.66 58.47
CA ASN A 244 -12.23 30.38 58.09
C ASN A 244 -13.22 29.23 58.30
N LYS A 245 -14.10 29.30 59.31
CA LYS A 245 -15.21 28.35 59.48
C LYS A 245 -16.20 28.42 58.32
N ARG A 246 -16.56 29.63 57.86
CA ARG A 246 -17.40 29.78 56.65
C ARG A 246 -16.72 29.20 55.41
N LYS A 247 -15.42 29.49 55.22
CA LYS A 247 -14.63 28.95 54.12
C LYS A 247 -14.54 27.42 54.17
N TYR A 248 -14.36 26.86 55.37
CA TYR A 248 -14.37 25.42 55.62
C TYR A 248 -15.69 24.79 55.13
N CYS A 249 -16.85 25.31 55.53
CA CYS A 249 -18.13 24.76 55.08
C CYS A 249 -18.32 24.87 53.55
N GLN A 250 -17.79 25.94 52.92
CA GLN A 250 -17.82 26.07 51.46
C GLN A 250 -16.93 25.02 50.77
N LEU A 251 -15.74 24.78 51.33
CA LEU A 251 -14.82 23.76 50.86
C LEU A 251 -15.35 22.35 51.05
N GLU A 252 -16.05 22.08 52.16
CA GLU A 252 -16.75 20.82 52.39
C GLU A 252 -17.78 20.57 51.28
N GLY A 253 -18.61 21.56 50.95
CA GLY A 253 -19.56 21.46 49.83
C GLY A 253 -18.89 21.31 48.46
N HIS A 254 -17.74 21.96 48.23
CA HIS A 254 -16.93 21.74 47.03
C HIS A 254 -16.39 20.30 46.97
N ASN A 255 -15.84 19.79 48.07
CA ASN A 255 -15.34 18.42 48.15
C ASN A 255 -16.45 17.39 47.90
N ASP A 256 -17.66 17.62 48.41
CA ASP A 256 -18.82 16.79 48.10
C ASP A 256 -19.19 16.83 46.60
N SER A 257 -19.05 18.01 45.98
CA SER A 257 -19.25 18.19 44.54
C SER A 257 -18.18 17.44 43.73
N VAL A 258 -16.91 17.51 44.13
CA VAL A 258 -15.81 16.75 43.49
C VAL A 258 -16.04 15.25 43.60
N ARG A 259 -16.49 14.72 44.76
CA ARG A 259 -16.88 13.31 44.87
C ARG A 259 -18.04 12.94 43.94
N THR A 260 -19.03 13.82 43.83
CA THR A 260 -20.16 13.63 42.90
C THR A 260 -19.70 13.64 41.44
N LEU A 261 -18.71 14.47 41.11
CA LEU A 261 -18.08 14.50 39.79
C LEU A 261 -17.42 13.16 39.47
N PHE A 262 -16.55 12.64 40.35
CA PHE A 262 -15.90 11.34 40.12
C PHE A 262 -16.91 10.19 39.99
N GLN A 263 -17.99 10.20 40.79
CA GLN A 263 -19.07 9.21 40.64
C GLN A 263 -19.80 9.33 39.31
N SER A 264 -20.06 10.55 38.84
CA SER A 264 -20.78 10.79 37.58
C SER A 264 -19.90 10.50 36.36
N ALA A 265 -18.60 10.79 36.45
CA ALA A 265 -17.62 10.54 35.38
C ALA A 265 -17.04 9.12 35.41
N GLY A 266 -17.47 8.26 36.34
CA GLY A 266 -16.89 6.94 36.58
C GLY A 266 -16.70 6.12 35.29
N GLY A 267 -17.72 6.03 34.44
CA GLY A 267 -17.62 5.28 33.18
C GLY A 267 -16.58 5.84 32.19
N VAL A 268 -16.33 7.16 32.19
CA VAL A 268 -15.28 7.77 31.35
C VAL A 268 -13.90 7.54 31.96
N ILE A 269 -13.79 7.63 33.29
CA ILE A 269 -12.56 7.32 34.04
C ILE A 269 -12.15 5.86 33.81
N ASP A 270 -13.10 4.93 33.83
CA ASP A 270 -12.86 3.51 33.58
C ASP A 270 -12.28 3.26 32.17
N CYS A 271 -12.53 4.16 31.21
CA CYS A 271 -11.99 4.10 29.85
C CYS A 271 -10.70 4.92 29.63
N GLN A 272 -10.12 5.54 30.67
CA GLN A 272 -9.01 6.50 30.53
C GLN A 272 -7.84 5.95 29.70
N SER A 273 -7.36 4.75 30.00
CA SER A 273 -6.21 4.15 29.31
C SER A 273 -6.49 3.91 27.82
N ALA A 274 -7.71 3.48 27.48
CA ALA A 274 -8.13 3.27 26.10
C ALA A 274 -8.30 4.59 25.34
N ILE A 275 -8.82 5.63 26.00
CA ILE A 275 -8.91 6.99 25.44
C ILE A 275 -7.52 7.51 25.08
N GLU A 276 -6.58 7.45 26.01
CA GLU A 276 -5.20 7.92 25.81
C GLU A 276 -4.49 7.12 24.71
N ALA A 277 -4.67 5.79 24.69
CA ALA A 277 -4.13 4.94 23.64
C ALA A 277 -4.71 5.28 22.26
N CYS A 278 -6.03 5.43 22.14
CA CYS A 278 -6.70 5.82 20.90
C CYS A 278 -6.24 7.21 20.42
N LYS A 279 -6.16 8.19 21.32
CA LYS A 279 -5.70 9.55 21.00
C LYS A 279 -4.30 9.52 20.42
N LYS A 280 -3.36 8.87 21.12
CA LYS A 280 -1.97 8.75 20.66
C LYS A 280 -1.87 8.07 19.30
N GLN A 281 -2.59 6.96 19.11
CA GLN A 281 -2.58 6.24 17.84
C GLN A 281 -3.20 7.05 16.69
N LEU A 282 -4.21 7.88 16.95
CA LEU A 282 -4.81 8.77 15.96
C LEU A 282 -3.91 9.96 15.61
N GLU A 283 -3.14 10.49 16.56
CA GLU A 283 -2.15 11.55 16.31
C GLU A 283 -1.04 11.08 15.38
N ASP A 284 -0.60 9.82 15.51
CA ASP A 284 0.43 9.21 14.67
C ASP A 284 -0.12 8.72 13.30
N LEU A 285 -1.45 8.70 13.11
CA LEU A 285 -2.08 8.10 11.94
C LEU A 285 -2.15 9.09 10.78
N VAL A 286 -1.45 8.76 9.68
CA VAL A 286 -1.68 9.40 8.38
C VAL A 286 -2.97 8.84 7.78
N THR A 287 -4.03 9.64 7.77
CA THR A 287 -5.32 9.22 7.18
C THR A 287 -5.19 9.11 5.66
N PRO A 288 -5.43 7.92 5.06
CA PRO A 288 -5.38 7.77 3.62
C PRO A 288 -6.53 8.55 2.96
N ASP A 289 -6.23 9.29 1.90
CA ASP A 289 -7.28 9.87 1.06
C ASP A 289 -7.97 8.76 0.26
N MET A 290 -9.23 8.49 0.62
CA MET A 290 -10.02 7.42 0.02
C MET A 290 -10.24 7.61 -1.49
N GLN A 291 -10.33 8.85 -1.97
CA GLN A 291 -10.51 9.13 -3.38
C GLN A 291 -9.22 8.84 -4.16
N GLU A 292 -8.07 9.26 -3.63
CA GLU A 292 -6.76 8.93 -4.24
C GLU A 292 -6.53 7.41 -4.25
N CYS A 293 -6.89 6.70 -3.18
CA CYS A 293 -6.82 5.24 -3.12
C CYS A 293 -7.72 4.59 -4.20
N ALA A 294 -8.95 5.07 -4.37
CA ALA A 294 -9.86 4.56 -5.40
C ALA A 294 -9.33 4.78 -6.82
N ASP A 295 -8.73 5.95 -7.08
CA ASP A 295 -8.15 6.27 -8.38
C ASP A 295 -6.88 5.44 -8.66
N LEU A 296 -6.07 5.18 -7.63
CA LEU A 296 -4.93 4.26 -7.72
C LEU A 296 -5.37 2.83 -8.02
N ILE A 297 -6.43 2.34 -7.36
CA ILE A 297 -7.02 1.01 -7.65
C ILE A 297 -7.38 0.92 -9.14
N LYS A 298 -8.18 1.86 -9.64
CA LYS A 298 -8.61 1.87 -11.06
C LYS A 298 -7.42 1.90 -12.02
N ARG A 299 -6.38 2.67 -11.70
CA ARG A 299 -5.16 2.75 -12.53
C ARG A 299 -4.43 1.41 -12.57
N CYS A 300 -4.31 0.71 -11.44
CA CYS A 300 -3.69 -0.61 -11.36
C CYS A 300 -4.54 -1.67 -12.06
N GLU A 301 -5.86 -1.67 -11.88
CA GLU A 301 -6.80 -2.56 -12.59
C GLU A 301 -6.70 -2.41 -14.11
N ALA A 302 -6.60 -1.17 -14.62
CA ALA A 302 -6.42 -0.90 -16.04
C ALA A 302 -5.05 -1.36 -16.56
N LEU A 303 -4.03 -1.44 -15.70
CA LEU A 303 -2.68 -1.84 -16.07
C LEU A 303 -2.51 -3.36 -16.20
N ILE A 304 -3.21 -4.15 -15.38
CA ILE A 304 -3.17 -5.62 -15.40
C ILE A 304 -3.43 -6.21 -16.81
N PRO A 305 -4.51 -5.85 -17.54
CA PRO A 305 -4.76 -6.42 -18.87
C PRO A 305 -3.70 -5.99 -19.89
N VAL A 306 -3.11 -4.81 -19.74
CA VAL A 306 -2.01 -4.35 -20.60
C VAL A 306 -0.77 -5.21 -20.40
N LEU A 307 -0.39 -5.48 -19.15
CA LEU A 307 0.73 -6.36 -18.82
C LEU A 307 0.47 -7.81 -19.29
N ALA A 308 -0.75 -8.31 -19.15
CA ALA A 308 -1.13 -9.64 -19.63
C ALA A 308 -1.00 -9.75 -21.17
N SER A 309 -1.44 -8.72 -21.91
CA SER A 309 -1.29 -8.65 -23.37
C SER A 309 0.18 -8.62 -23.78
N LEU A 310 1.00 -7.77 -23.16
CA LEU A 310 2.44 -7.69 -23.44
C LEU A 310 3.17 -8.99 -23.10
N ALA A 311 2.81 -9.64 -21.99
CA ALA A 311 3.35 -10.95 -21.62
C ALA A 311 3.02 -12.03 -22.66
N GLN A 312 1.82 -11.98 -23.24
CA GLN A 312 1.43 -12.87 -24.33
C GLN A 312 2.23 -12.58 -25.61
N GLU A 313 2.38 -11.30 -25.98
CA GLU A 313 3.22 -10.89 -27.13
C GLU A 313 4.69 -11.31 -26.94
N HIS A 314 5.25 -11.19 -25.73
CA HIS A 314 6.59 -11.67 -25.40
C HIS A 314 6.70 -13.19 -25.60
N ARG A 315 5.74 -13.98 -25.13
CA ARG A 315 5.74 -15.44 -25.32
C ARG A 315 5.63 -15.83 -26.79
N GLU A 316 4.73 -15.21 -27.54
CA GLU A 316 4.55 -15.48 -28.98
C GLU A 316 5.79 -15.11 -29.79
N SER A 317 6.36 -13.94 -29.53
CA SER A 317 7.58 -13.49 -30.22
C SER A 317 8.78 -14.38 -29.88
N GLN A 318 8.94 -14.81 -28.62
CA GLN A 318 9.98 -15.77 -28.24
C GLN A 318 9.83 -17.12 -28.95
N ALA A 319 8.61 -17.65 -29.07
CA ALA A 319 8.36 -18.89 -29.81
C ALA A 319 8.70 -18.75 -31.31
N LEU A 320 8.35 -17.60 -31.92
CA LEU A 320 8.71 -17.30 -33.30
C LEU A 320 10.22 -17.11 -33.49
N LEU A 321 10.91 -16.47 -32.54
CA LEU A 321 12.37 -16.31 -32.57
C LEU A 321 13.08 -17.67 -32.43
N ALA A 322 12.60 -18.54 -31.55
CA ALA A 322 13.09 -19.91 -31.44
C ALA A 322 12.91 -20.67 -32.76
N THR A 323 11.73 -20.57 -33.39
CA THR A 323 11.47 -21.15 -34.71
C THR A 323 12.40 -20.55 -35.79
N LEU A 324 12.63 -19.24 -35.78
CA LEU A 324 13.53 -18.60 -36.73
C LEU A 324 14.98 -19.07 -36.56
N SER A 325 15.39 -19.38 -35.33
CA SER A 325 16.75 -19.85 -35.02
C SER A 325 17.02 -21.28 -35.51
N THR A 326 15.99 -22.11 -35.66
CA THR A 326 16.11 -23.48 -36.17
C THR A 326 16.03 -23.56 -37.70
N LEU A 327 15.44 -22.56 -38.35
CA LEU A 327 15.35 -22.48 -39.80
C LEU A 327 16.70 -22.10 -40.44
N GLU A 328 17.09 -22.85 -41.47
CA GLU A 328 18.30 -22.61 -42.24
C GLU A 328 18.29 -21.21 -42.90
N VAL A 329 19.44 -20.53 -42.91
CA VAL A 329 19.61 -19.27 -43.67
C VAL A 329 19.99 -19.64 -45.09
N VAL A 330 19.02 -19.61 -46.00
CA VAL A 330 19.23 -19.89 -47.42
C VAL A 330 19.30 -18.56 -48.17
N SER A 331 20.44 -18.28 -48.83
CA SER A 331 20.57 -17.14 -49.73
C SER A 331 19.97 -17.45 -51.10
N ASP A 332 19.49 -16.42 -51.80
CA ASP A 332 19.02 -16.56 -53.19
C ASP A 332 20.13 -17.11 -54.10
N ASP A 333 21.39 -16.71 -53.87
CA ASP A 333 22.56 -17.19 -54.61
C ASP A 333 22.75 -18.72 -54.46
N THR A 334 22.56 -19.27 -53.25
CA THR A 334 22.70 -20.71 -53.02
C THR A 334 21.65 -21.50 -53.80
N ILE A 335 20.42 -20.99 -53.86
CA ILE A 335 19.34 -21.61 -54.64
C ILE A 335 19.68 -21.53 -56.14
N GLN A 336 20.16 -20.37 -56.60
CA GLN A 336 20.51 -20.15 -58.00
C GLN A 336 21.69 -21.03 -58.44
N ASP A 337 22.69 -21.22 -57.60
CA ASP A 337 23.84 -22.09 -57.85
C ASP A 337 23.42 -23.57 -57.98
N GLU A 338 22.57 -24.06 -57.07
CA GLU A 338 22.04 -25.43 -57.14
C GLU A 338 21.09 -25.63 -58.34
N GLU A 339 20.29 -24.62 -58.70
CA GLU A 339 19.49 -24.63 -59.92
C GLU A 339 20.37 -24.72 -61.17
N TYR A 340 21.43 -23.91 -61.24
CA TYR A 340 22.40 -23.95 -62.32
C TYR A 340 23.12 -25.31 -62.38
N GLU A 341 23.50 -25.90 -61.25
CA GLU A 341 24.10 -27.23 -61.22
C GLU A 341 23.15 -28.30 -61.77
N ALA A 342 21.87 -28.27 -61.37
CA ALA A 342 20.86 -29.18 -61.91
C ALA A 342 20.74 -29.05 -63.44
N GLU A 343 20.72 -27.82 -63.97
CA GLU A 343 20.68 -27.56 -65.41
C GLU A 343 21.94 -28.09 -66.12
N VAL A 344 23.12 -27.88 -65.55
CA VAL A 344 24.38 -28.40 -66.09
C VAL A 344 24.34 -29.92 -66.17
N GLN A 345 23.88 -30.62 -65.12
CA GLN A 345 23.75 -32.09 -65.13
C GLN A 345 22.79 -32.56 -66.23
N GLU A 346 21.66 -31.88 -66.44
CA GLU A 346 20.74 -32.22 -67.52
C GLU A 346 21.32 -32.01 -68.92
N VAL A 347 22.08 -30.93 -69.11
CA VAL A 347 22.79 -30.68 -70.36
C VAL A 347 23.85 -31.76 -70.60
N GLN A 348 24.56 -32.19 -69.55
CA GLN A 348 25.52 -33.29 -69.64
C GLN A 348 24.85 -34.62 -70.02
N ALA A 349 23.70 -34.95 -69.45
CA ALA A 349 22.94 -36.16 -69.78
C ALA A 349 22.55 -36.24 -71.27
N LYS A 350 22.45 -35.10 -71.97
CA LYS A 350 22.13 -35.03 -73.41
C LYS A 350 23.32 -35.36 -74.32
N LYS A 351 24.55 -35.48 -73.81
CA LYS A 351 25.73 -35.81 -74.61
C LYS A 351 25.59 -37.19 -75.26
N ARG A 352 25.96 -37.28 -76.55
CA ARG A 352 25.83 -38.52 -77.37
C ARG A 352 26.82 -39.62 -77.01
N THR A 353 27.88 -39.30 -76.27
CA THR A 353 28.99 -40.21 -75.94
C THR A 353 28.78 -40.99 -74.64
N LEU A 354 27.76 -40.67 -73.86
CA LEU A 354 27.47 -41.33 -72.59
C LEU A 354 26.73 -42.65 -72.81
N SER A 355 27.08 -43.66 -72.01
CA SER A 355 26.30 -44.89 -71.92
C SER A 355 24.92 -44.63 -71.31
N SER A 356 23.98 -45.55 -71.56
CA SER A 356 22.63 -45.48 -70.98
C SER A 356 22.65 -45.41 -69.45
N VAL A 357 23.56 -46.17 -68.82
CA VAL A 357 23.71 -46.24 -67.36
C VAL A 357 24.22 -44.90 -66.80
N GLU A 358 25.25 -44.32 -67.41
CA GLU A 358 25.79 -43.00 -67.00
C GLU A 358 24.76 -41.89 -67.20
N ARG A 359 24.03 -41.91 -68.32
CA ARG A 359 22.95 -40.96 -68.57
C ARG A 359 21.87 -41.05 -67.49
N GLN A 360 21.45 -42.24 -67.12
CA GLN A 360 20.46 -42.44 -66.07
C GLN A 360 20.99 -42.00 -64.69
N ALA A 361 22.26 -42.26 -64.40
CA ALA A 361 22.90 -41.80 -63.17
C ALA A 361 22.92 -40.28 -63.06
N ILE A 362 23.31 -39.58 -64.14
CA ILE A 362 23.32 -38.11 -64.19
C ILE A 362 21.89 -37.53 -64.06
N LEU A 363 20.90 -38.13 -64.72
CA LEU A 363 19.50 -37.70 -64.57
C LEU A 363 18.97 -37.92 -63.15
N ASN A 364 19.38 -39.00 -62.48
CA ASN A 364 19.05 -39.21 -61.07
C ASN A 364 19.71 -38.15 -60.18
N GLN A 365 20.97 -37.78 -60.44
CA GLN A 365 21.66 -36.70 -59.72
C GLN A 365 20.96 -35.35 -59.93
N ALA A 366 20.61 -34.99 -61.17
CA ALA A 366 19.85 -33.77 -61.46
C ALA A 366 18.50 -33.74 -60.72
N ARG A 367 17.83 -34.89 -60.60
CA ARG A 367 16.58 -35.01 -59.82
C ARG A 367 16.83 -34.76 -58.32
N THR A 368 17.89 -35.32 -57.75
CA THR A 368 18.26 -35.09 -56.35
C THR A 368 18.57 -33.61 -56.09
N ILE A 369 19.32 -32.95 -56.99
CA ILE A 369 19.62 -31.52 -56.87
C ILE A 369 18.31 -30.70 -56.94
N ARG A 370 17.40 -31.00 -57.86
CA ARG A 370 16.09 -30.33 -57.91
C ARG A 370 15.23 -30.55 -56.67
N GLN A 371 15.24 -31.76 -56.11
CA GLN A 371 14.57 -32.01 -54.84
C GLN A 371 15.17 -31.16 -53.73
N ARG A 372 16.50 -31.01 -53.70
CA ARG A 372 17.19 -30.12 -52.76
C ARG A 372 16.83 -28.65 -52.98
N VAL A 373 16.82 -28.15 -54.21
CA VAL A 373 16.34 -26.79 -54.54
C VAL A 373 14.92 -26.57 -54.05
N ALA A 374 14.02 -27.54 -54.25
CA ALA A 374 12.66 -27.45 -53.75
C ALA A 374 12.62 -27.35 -52.22
N THR A 375 13.42 -28.15 -51.50
CA THR A 375 13.53 -28.06 -50.03
C THR A 375 14.12 -26.74 -49.55
N LEU A 376 15.10 -26.19 -50.27
CA LEU A 376 15.71 -24.89 -49.97
C LEU A 376 14.69 -23.75 -50.15
N ARG A 377 13.89 -23.77 -51.23
CA ARG A 377 12.81 -22.81 -51.45
C ARG A 377 11.71 -22.89 -50.40
N THR A 378 11.34 -24.10 -49.95
CA THR A 378 10.35 -24.24 -48.86
C THR A 378 10.90 -23.68 -47.55
N ALA A 379 12.17 -23.94 -47.21
CA ALA A 379 12.81 -23.38 -46.02
C ALA A 379 12.89 -21.85 -46.09
N GLN A 380 13.25 -21.28 -47.24
CA GLN A 380 13.28 -19.84 -47.47
C GLN A 380 11.89 -19.20 -47.32
N ALA A 381 10.85 -19.81 -47.90
CA ALA A 381 9.47 -19.33 -47.79
C ALA A 381 8.94 -19.38 -46.35
N GLU A 382 9.25 -20.45 -45.61
CA GLU A 382 8.92 -20.58 -44.19
C GLU A 382 9.63 -19.52 -43.34
N ARG A 383 10.93 -19.30 -43.58
CA ARG A 383 11.70 -18.25 -42.92
C ARG A 383 11.10 -16.87 -43.19
N ALA A 384 10.77 -16.56 -44.44
CA ALA A 384 10.12 -15.29 -44.82
C ALA A 384 8.76 -15.11 -44.13
N ARG A 385 7.97 -16.17 -44.01
CA ARG A 385 6.69 -16.16 -43.27
C ARG A 385 6.89 -15.85 -41.79
N VAL A 386 7.87 -16.49 -41.13
CA VAL A 386 8.17 -16.24 -39.72
C VAL A 386 8.67 -14.81 -39.50
N VAL A 387 9.56 -14.32 -40.36
CA VAL A 387 10.04 -12.92 -40.33
C VAL A 387 8.88 -11.94 -40.51
N HIS A 388 7.95 -12.22 -41.42
CA HIS A 388 6.75 -11.39 -41.60
C HIS A 388 5.87 -11.38 -40.34
N SER A 389 5.65 -12.53 -39.69
CA SER A 389 4.93 -12.57 -38.41
C SER A 389 5.65 -11.80 -37.30
N LEU A 390 6.98 -11.92 -37.21
CA LEU A 390 7.80 -11.20 -36.25
C LEU A 390 7.74 -9.68 -36.43
N SER A 391 7.53 -9.18 -37.65
CA SER A 391 7.42 -7.73 -37.90
C SER A 391 6.29 -7.04 -37.12
N ARG A 392 5.25 -7.79 -36.71
CA ARG A 392 4.17 -7.28 -35.85
C ARG A 392 4.64 -6.93 -34.43
N TYR A 393 5.73 -7.56 -34.00
CA TYR A 393 6.32 -7.39 -32.67
C TYR A 393 7.62 -6.57 -32.71
N ALA A 394 7.82 -5.75 -33.75
CA ALA A 394 9.04 -4.97 -33.94
C ALA A 394 9.25 -3.87 -32.86
N HIS A 395 8.24 -3.56 -32.05
CA HIS A 395 8.39 -2.71 -30.86
C HIS A 395 9.16 -3.40 -29.74
N LEU A 396 9.24 -4.74 -29.72
CA LEU A 396 10.01 -5.49 -28.74
C LEU A 396 11.52 -5.41 -29.06
N PRO A 397 12.40 -4.99 -28.12
CA PRO A 397 13.83 -4.79 -28.39
C PRO A 397 14.54 -6.05 -28.95
N GLN A 398 14.14 -7.22 -28.48
CA GLN A 398 14.72 -8.50 -28.89
C GLN A 398 14.41 -8.81 -30.36
N VAL A 399 13.16 -8.56 -30.78
CA VAL A 399 12.69 -8.75 -32.15
C VAL A 399 13.30 -7.71 -33.08
N ALA A 400 13.31 -6.43 -32.66
CA ALA A 400 13.94 -5.34 -33.41
C ALA A 400 15.41 -5.64 -33.74
N LYS A 401 16.16 -6.15 -32.75
CA LYS A 401 17.57 -6.57 -32.92
C LYS A 401 17.72 -7.68 -33.96
N VAL A 402 16.85 -8.69 -33.94
CA VAL A 402 16.90 -9.82 -34.90
C VAL A 402 16.50 -9.40 -36.30
N LEU A 403 15.51 -8.50 -36.43
CA LEU A 403 15.06 -7.97 -37.72
C LEU A 403 16.00 -6.87 -38.26
N ARG A 404 16.95 -6.38 -37.46
CA ARG A 404 17.81 -5.22 -37.78
C ARG A 404 17.01 -3.96 -38.10
N VAL A 405 15.84 -3.80 -37.46
CA VAL A 405 15.01 -2.60 -37.55
C VAL A 405 15.22 -1.80 -36.27
N GLY A 406 15.26 -0.47 -36.36
CA GLY A 406 15.27 0.38 -35.16
C GLY A 406 14.03 0.08 -34.31
N VAL A 407 14.16 0.15 -32.97
CA VAL A 407 13.02 -0.04 -32.08
C VAL A 407 12.00 1.05 -32.37
N ALA A 408 10.88 0.67 -32.98
CA ALA A 408 9.78 1.60 -33.19
C ALA A 408 9.23 1.98 -31.81
N ALA A 409 9.22 3.27 -31.49
CA ALA A 409 8.58 3.76 -30.28
C ALA A 409 7.14 3.22 -30.23
N LEU A 410 6.69 2.79 -29.04
CA LEU A 410 5.29 2.46 -28.86
C LEU A 410 4.45 3.66 -29.31
N PRO A 411 3.35 3.44 -30.05
CA PRO A 411 2.45 4.53 -30.39
C PRO A 411 1.90 5.13 -29.09
N SER A 412 2.45 6.27 -28.69
CA SER A 412 2.12 6.99 -27.46
C SER A 412 0.60 7.21 -27.34
N GLU A 413 -0.06 7.45 -28.47
CA GLU A 413 -1.51 7.71 -28.55
C GLU A 413 -2.37 6.55 -28.02
N ALA A 414 -1.96 5.29 -28.19
CA ALA A 414 -2.77 4.15 -27.72
C ALA A 414 -2.68 3.92 -26.20
N VAL A 415 -1.65 4.46 -25.54
CA VAL A 415 -1.39 4.25 -24.11
C VAL A 415 -1.94 5.41 -23.27
N GLU A 416 -1.98 6.62 -23.83
CA GLU A 416 -2.63 7.78 -23.20
C GLU A 416 -4.16 7.70 -23.27
N ASP A 417 -4.75 7.22 -24.40
CA ASP A 417 -6.20 7.12 -24.55
C ASP A 417 -6.86 5.99 -23.75
N MET A 418 -6.09 5.03 -23.23
CA MET A 418 -6.61 3.93 -22.39
C MET A 418 -6.63 4.24 -20.89
N LEU A 419 -6.18 5.43 -20.47
CA LEU A 419 -6.46 5.92 -19.12
C LEU A 419 -7.37 7.15 -19.20
N PRO A 420 -8.44 7.23 -18.40
CA PRO A 420 -9.09 8.50 -18.17
C PRO A 420 -8.06 9.42 -17.52
N VAL A 421 -7.55 10.40 -18.28
CA VAL A 421 -6.81 11.52 -17.71
C VAL A 421 -7.77 12.19 -16.74
N SER A 422 -7.50 12.03 -15.45
CA SER A 422 -8.20 12.73 -14.37
C SER A 422 -8.00 14.23 -14.57
N GLY A 423 -8.95 14.84 -15.27
CA GLY A 423 -8.85 16.22 -15.73
C GLY A 423 -10.04 16.62 -16.59
N VAL A 424 -11.21 16.77 -15.95
CA VAL A 424 -12.43 17.41 -16.48
C VAL A 424 -13.09 16.69 -17.66
N GLY A 425 -14.25 16.09 -17.39
CA GLY A 425 -14.98 15.22 -18.30
C GLY A 425 -15.35 15.84 -19.65
N MET A 426 -14.82 15.26 -20.72
CA MET A 426 -15.51 15.12 -21.99
C MET A 426 -15.34 13.68 -22.49
N MET A 427 -16.42 12.90 -22.43
CA MET A 427 -16.51 11.60 -23.08
C MET A 427 -16.46 11.81 -24.60
N VAL A 428 -15.38 11.39 -25.25
CA VAL A 428 -15.36 11.22 -26.71
C VAL A 428 -15.67 9.76 -27.02
N LYS A 429 -16.78 9.51 -27.71
CA LYS A 429 -17.09 8.20 -28.30
C LYS A 429 -16.12 7.95 -29.45
N ALA A 430 -15.23 6.97 -29.29
CA ALA A 430 -14.39 6.49 -30.38
C ALA A 430 -15.13 5.39 -31.16
N ASP A 431 -15.79 5.77 -32.25
CA ASP A 431 -16.26 4.84 -33.26
C ASP A 431 -15.10 4.47 -34.20
N GLY A 432 -14.64 3.22 -34.12
CA GLY A 432 -14.04 2.45 -35.21
C GLY A 432 -12.96 3.11 -36.08
N LEU A 433 -11.75 3.30 -35.54
CA LEU A 433 -10.56 3.55 -36.38
C LEU A 433 -9.75 2.26 -36.54
N ARG A 434 -9.94 1.61 -37.69
CA ARG A 434 -9.09 0.51 -38.18
C ARG A 434 -7.81 1.14 -38.75
N MET A 435 -6.74 1.22 -37.95
CA MET A 435 -5.44 1.70 -38.44
C MET A 435 -4.76 0.63 -39.32
N GLU A 436 -4.68 0.88 -40.62
CA GLU A 436 -3.78 0.16 -41.52
C GLU A 436 -2.32 0.60 -41.27
N ARG A 437 -1.56 -0.19 -40.52
CA ARG A 437 -0.11 0.00 -40.38
C ARG A 437 0.59 -0.40 -41.69
N ARG A 438 1.12 0.57 -42.44
CA ARG A 438 2.14 0.33 -43.47
C ARG A 438 3.52 0.35 -42.83
N VAL A 439 4.11 -0.83 -42.63
CA VAL A 439 5.55 -0.96 -42.34
C VAL A 439 6.29 -0.89 -43.68
N VAL A 440 7.03 0.19 -43.91
CA VAL A 440 7.95 0.29 -45.04
C VAL A 440 9.22 -0.45 -44.64
N VAL A 441 9.40 -1.67 -45.13
CA VAL A 441 10.66 -2.40 -45.01
C VAL A 441 11.66 -1.75 -45.96
N GLY A 442 12.68 -1.08 -45.41
CA GLY A 442 13.75 -0.46 -46.20
C GLY A 442 14.56 -1.52 -46.97
N GLU A 443 14.89 -1.20 -48.22
CA GLU A 443 15.76 -2.01 -49.08
C GLU A 443 17.12 -2.27 -48.42
N PRO A 444 17.77 -3.42 -48.68
CA PRO A 444 19.10 -3.70 -48.15
C PRO A 444 20.11 -2.71 -48.73
N VAL A 445 20.77 -1.95 -47.85
CA VAL A 445 21.92 -1.11 -48.20
C VAL A 445 23.03 -2.01 -48.72
N ALA A 446 23.39 -1.81 -49.99
CA ALA A 446 24.50 -2.49 -50.63
C ALA A 446 25.80 -2.26 -49.85
N GLU A 447 26.55 -3.34 -49.62
CA GLU A 447 27.89 -3.31 -49.03
C GLU A 447 28.79 -2.39 -49.86
N VAL A 448 29.19 -1.26 -49.25
CA VAL A 448 30.24 -0.40 -49.79
C VAL A 448 31.57 -1.05 -49.40
N GLU A 449 32.31 -1.53 -50.39
CA GLU A 449 33.73 -1.91 -50.26
C GLU A 449 34.51 -0.73 -49.66
N VAL A 450 34.90 -0.87 -48.39
CA VAL A 450 35.89 0.00 -47.76
C VAL A 450 37.25 -0.40 -48.32
N LYS A 451 37.76 0.40 -49.26
CA LYS A 451 39.18 0.37 -49.61
C LYS A 451 39.99 0.76 -48.37
N GLU A 452 40.93 -0.11 -48.02
CA GLU A 452 42.04 0.18 -47.11
C GLU A 452 42.68 1.52 -47.46
N VAL A 453 42.63 2.46 -46.51
CA VAL A 453 43.47 3.65 -46.52
C VAL A 453 44.41 3.55 -45.32
N ASP A 454 45.69 3.68 -45.65
CA ASP A 454 46.89 3.58 -44.81
C ASP A 454 46.80 4.37 -43.49
N PRO A 455 47.20 3.81 -42.34
CA PRO A 455 47.01 4.43 -41.03
C PRO A 455 48.25 5.21 -40.58
N LEU A 456 48.73 6.19 -41.35
CA LEU A 456 49.85 7.04 -40.90
C LEU A 456 49.83 8.41 -41.60
N SER A 457 48.86 9.26 -41.27
CA SER A 457 49.05 10.70 -41.46
C SER A 457 48.16 11.52 -40.51
N PHE A 458 48.84 12.13 -39.53
CA PHE A 458 48.51 13.35 -38.78
C PHE A 458 47.64 13.27 -37.51
N ILE A 459 48.35 13.57 -36.42
CA ILE A 459 47.94 13.97 -35.09
C ILE A 459 47.99 15.52 -35.02
N ASP A 460 47.23 16.08 -34.08
CA ASP A 460 47.11 17.49 -33.62
C ASP A 460 46.24 18.40 -34.50
N GLU A 461 45.26 19.18 -34.02
CA GLU A 461 45.02 19.83 -32.72
C GLU A 461 43.54 20.32 -32.78
N ALA A 462 42.66 19.95 -31.83
CA ALA A 462 42.26 20.72 -30.66
C ALA A 462 41.03 21.66 -30.83
N LEU A 463 40.07 21.43 -29.91
CA LEU A 463 39.13 22.37 -29.27
C LEU A 463 37.93 22.92 -30.06
N GLU A 464 36.80 22.26 -29.82
CA GLU A 464 35.51 22.74 -29.27
C GLU A 464 34.86 24.10 -29.65
N PRO A 465 33.51 24.19 -29.52
CA PRO A 465 32.67 25.16 -30.21
C PRO A 465 32.16 26.30 -29.32
N GLU A 466 31.93 27.47 -29.91
CA GLU A 466 31.03 28.49 -29.36
C GLU A 466 30.19 29.05 -30.52
N VAL A 467 28.87 28.81 -30.51
CA VAL A 467 27.86 29.85 -30.76
C VAL A 467 26.56 29.41 -30.10
N GLU A 468 26.16 30.22 -29.12
CA GLU A 468 24.90 30.25 -28.39
C GLU A 468 23.71 30.49 -29.33
N ALA A 469 22.59 29.81 -29.07
CA ALA A 469 21.28 30.27 -29.50
C ALA A 469 20.28 30.01 -28.38
N GLU A 470 19.96 31.10 -27.68
CA GLU A 470 18.88 31.22 -26.70
C GLU A 470 17.55 30.74 -27.27
N VAL A 471 16.89 29.82 -26.57
CA VAL A 471 15.44 29.66 -26.64
C VAL A 471 14.89 29.90 -25.24
N VAL A 472 14.31 31.08 -25.09
CA VAL A 472 13.64 31.56 -23.88
C VAL A 472 12.34 30.78 -23.68
N ASP A 473 12.25 30.09 -22.55
CA ASP A 473 11.09 29.36 -22.07
C ASP A 473 9.98 30.32 -21.57
N PRO A 474 8.76 30.29 -22.14
CA PRO A 474 7.69 31.20 -21.76
C PRO A 474 6.99 30.85 -20.43
N LEU A 475 7.38 29.78 -19.73
CA LEU A 475 6.74 29.38 -18.47
C LEU A 475 7.27 30.10 -17.22
N ALA A 476 8.49 30.65 -17.27
CA ALA A 476 9.12 31.34 -16.13
C ALA A 476 8.59 32.76 -15.85
N LYS A 477 7.72 33.30 -16.73
CA LYS A 477 7.13 34.64 -16.60
C LYS A 477 5.73 34.63 -15.97
N ALA A 478 5.10 33.46 -15.85
CA ALA A 478 3.76 33.32 -15.27
C ALA A 478 3.77 33.13 -13.74
N LEU A 479 4.91 32.72 -13.15
CA LEU A 479 5.03 32.45 -11.70
C LEU A 479 5.57 33.62 -10.87
N ARG A 480 5.78 34.81 -11.46
CA ARG A 480 6.21 36.03 -10.74
C ARG A 480 5.09 37.06 -10.51
N SER A 481 3.83 36.70 -10.75
CA SER A 481 2.68 37.61 -10.65
C SER A 481 1.61 37.21 -9.61
N LEU A 482 1.91 36.30 -8.68
CA LEU A 482 0.96 35.84 -7.64
C LEU A 482 1.37 36.07 -6.18
N THR A 483 2.38 36.90 -5.91
CA THR A 483 2.70 37.34 -4.54
C THR A 483 2.75 38.88 -4.46
N SER A 484 1.58 39.50 -4.35
CA SER A 484 1.49 40.89 -3.87
C SER A 484 0.16 41.17 -3.15
N ALA A 485 0.18 41.14 -1.82
CA ALA A 485 -0.74 41.84 -0.92
C ALA A 485 -0.11 41.86 0.51
N PRO A 486 -0.51 42.78 1.41
CA PRO A 486 0.23 44.01 1.67
C PRO A 486 0.88 44.07 3.07
N ALA A 487 1.81 45.03 3.19
CA ALA A 487 2.58 45.36 4.38
C ALA A 487 1.72 45.59 5.65
N PRO A 488 2.15 45.13 6.84
CA PRO A 488 1.60 45.59 8.10
C PRO A 488 2.17 46.95 8.49
N ALA A 489 1.29 47.75 9.10
CA ALA A 489 1.53 49.11 9.55
C ALA A 489 2.66 49.19 10.59
N GLN A 490 3.52 50.18 10.41
CA GLN A 490 4.45 50.67 11.41
C GLN A 490 3.66 51.30 12.57
N VAL A 491 3.87 50.80 13.78
CA VAL A 491 3.55 51.52 15.01
C VAL A 491 4.87 51.75 15.74
N SER A 492 5.05 52.99 16.14
CA SER A 492 6.24 53.64 16.67
C SER A 492 6.74 53.06 17.98
N GLU A 493 8.07 53.06 18.06
CA GLU A 493 8.90 53.00 19.26
C GLU A 493 8.52 54.14 20.22
N ASP A 494 8.44 53.83 21.53
CA ASP A 494 8.80 54.76 22.59
C ASP A 494 9.31 53.96 23.81
N GLU A 495 10.60 54.15 24.06
CA GLU A 495 11.25 54.35 25.36
C GLU A 495 10.74 53.54 26.55
N TRP A 496 11.51 52.57 27.06
CA TRP A 496 11.90 52.48 28.48
C TRP A 496 13.23 51.73 28.59
N SER A 497 14.29 52.51 28.73
CA SER A 497 15.61 52.14 29.23
C SER A 497 15.56 51.76 30.72
N ASN A 498 16.30 50.71 31.09
CA ASN A 498 17.14 50.60 32.30
C ASN A 498 17.86 49.24 32.19
N GLU A 499 19.15 49.23 31.87
CA GLU A 499 20.24 49.25 32.86
C GLU A 499 20.08 48.12 33.88
N GLU A 500 20.74 46.99 33.64
CA GLU A 500 21.55 46.41 34.72
C GLU A 500 22.76 45.67 34.16
N GLU A 501 23.88 46.32 34.43
CA GLU A 501 25.27 45.93 34.32
C GLU A 501 25.52 44.66 35.18
N SER A 502 26.02 43.57 34.60
CA SER A 502 26.82 42.63 35.39
C SER A 502 28.04 42.18 34.62
N LYS A 503 29.16 42.44 35.27
CA LYS A 503 30.55 42.31 34.83
C LYS A 503 31.01 40.86 34.90
N ASP A 504 31.90 40.54 33.97
CA ASP A 504 33.14 39.79 34.15
C ASP A 504 33.13 38.64 35.14
N ASN A 505 33.32 37.41 34.63
CA ASN A 505 34.56 36.67 34.89
C ASN A 505 34.59 35.38 34.07
N ASN A 506 35.40 35.41 33.01
CA ASN A 506 36.03 34.23 32.44
C ASN A 506 37.40 34.10 33.13
N PRO A 507 37.83 32.91 33.59
CA PRO A 507 38.95 32.31 32.87
C PRO A 507 39.01 30.76 32.88
N LEU A 508 39.45 30.25 31.73
CA LEU A 508 40.44 29.16 31.52
C LEU A 508 40.15 27.72 31.99
N GLY A 509 40.43 26.78 31.07
CA GLY A 509 40.60 25.34 31.27
C GLY A 509 39.59 24.58 30.42
N GLY A 510 39.91 23.92 29.31
CA GLY A 510 41.09 23.08 29.09
C GLY A 510 40.78 21.67 29.60
N ASP A 511 40.92 20.67 28.72
CA ASP A 511 40.84 19.22 28.94
C ASP A 511 39.46 18.61 28.62
N ASP A 512 39.32 17.85 27.52
CA ASP A 512 39.76 16.46 27.28
C ASP A 512 38.53 15.54 27.42
N TRP A 513 37.77 15.39 26.32
CA TRP A 513 36.63 14.47 26.26
C TRP A 513 37.15 13.08 25.90
N GLY A 514 37.61 12.36 26.93
CA GLY A 514 37.74 10.91 26.90
C GLY A 514 36.36 10.26 26.78
N ALA A 515 36.26 9.31 25.87
CA ALA A 515 35.14 8.39 25.76
C ALA A 515 34.95 7.64 27.07
N VAL A 516 33.78 7.78 27.69
CA VAL A 516 33.32 6.95 28.80
C VAL A 516 32.32 5.96 28.21
N GLU A 517 32.67 4.69 28.34
CA GLU A 517 31.79 3.55 28.13
C GLU A 517 30.66 3.63 29.17
N GLU A 518 29.41 3.79 28.70
CA GLU A 518 28.23 3.65 29.55
C GLU A 518 28.03 2.17 29.89
N GLU A 519 28.43 1.80 31.11
CA GLU A 519 27.88 0.62 31.77
C GLU A 519 26.41 0.90 32.13
N GLY A 520 25.51 0.05 31.63
CA GLY A 520 24.09 0.12 31.92
C GLY A 520 23.80 -0.20 33.38
N GLU A 521 23.49 0.85 34.15
CA GLU A 521 22.96 0.74 35.50
C GLU A 521 21.43 0.59 35.41
N GLU A 522 20.93 -0.59 35.76
CA GLU A 522 19.50 -0.87 35.89
C GLU A 522 18.91 0.00 37.01
N VAL A 523 18.23 1.08 36.63
CA VAL A 523 17.42 1.87 37.56
C VAL A 523 16.15 1.07 37.85
N GLU A 524 16.13 0.41 39.01
CA GLU A 524 14.96 -0.24 39.58
C GLU A 524 13.88 0.84 39.82
N PHE A 525 12.83 0.80 38.99
CA PHE A 525 11.71 1.72 39.03
C PHE A 525 10.80 1.33 40.21
N ASP A 526 10.72 2.18 41.25
CA ASP A 526 9.81 1.99 42.39
C ASP A 526 8.47 2.71 42.12
N PRO A 527 7.39 1.98 41.76
CA PRO A 527 6.09 2.58 41.43
C PRO A 527 5.34 3.15 42.65
N LEU A 528 5.91 3.11 43.87
CA LEU A 528 5.28 3.67 45.07
C LEU A 528 5.68 5.12 45.37
N ALA A 529 6.56 5.75 44.58
CA ALA A 529 6.96 7.15 44.76
C ALA A 529 6.01 8.19 44.12
N LEU A 530 4.85 7.75 43.57
CA LEU A 530 3.88 8.59 42.85
C LEU A 530 2.45 8.55 43.42
N LEU A 531 2.30 8.10 44.66
CA LEU A 531 1.10 8.27 45.49
C LEU A 531 1.48 9.10 46.72
#